data_AF-A0A517XNL4-F1
#
_entry.id   AF-A0A517XNL4-F1
#
_cell.length_a   1.000
_cell.length_b   1.000
_cell.length_c   1.000
_cell.angle_alpha   90.00
_cell.angle_beta   90.00
_cell.angle_gamma   90.00
#
_symmetry.space_group_name_H-M   'P 1'
#
loop_
_entity.id
_entity.type
_entity.pdbx_description
1 polymer ?
#
loop_
_entity_poly.entity_id
_entity_poly.type
_entity_poly.pdbx_seq_one_letter_code
_entity_poly.pdbx_strand_id
1 'polypeptide(L)'
;MRWSKPAAVLCVAYSLVVAGCRDAGKDQPTAQPPAPSVGPDGQPFAATAPADSGSPAHAAAQQFVTDLRGSAATDPNRVSARFLKVIGKPLGTSPEDQAKKFSGAAAGQWLKRVAAAMGSDARVSPAAGAAREGSAVFVGSFESGAVPKGRYLIRLVEDGGAWKLDWFQVSAAEARVPTTPIDPFVDFAVLSLGDVLAAGPMTADDRAPLGAALFTPAVMAGWEVSQPEDAAGYDYQRGALAAKLDAVAAGKAEWYFRSSASVAAYKIQFGVGAEAMVFVDFALVRGDGPNHWRVDQFVRH
;
A
#
# COMPACT_ATOMS: atom_id res chain seq x y z
N MET A 1 -39.40 4.09 -52.53
CA MET A 1 -39.04 2.80 -53.17
C MET A 1 -39.41 1.65 -52.23
N ARG A 2 -39.87 0.55 -52.83
CA ARG A 2 -40.45 -0.71 -52.31
C ARG A 2 -39.66 -1.32 -51.12
N TRP A 3 -40.32 -1.72 -50.01
CA TRP A 3 -40.64 -3.12 -49.58
C TRP A 3 -39.42 -4.06 -49.62
N SER A 4 -39.00 -4.82 -48.59
CA SER A 4 -39.75 -5.79 -47.76
C SER A 4 -38.87 -6.31 -46.58
N LYS A 5 -39.48 -6.77 -45.48
CA LYS A 5 -38.92 -7.87 -44.64
C LYS A 5 -39.45 -9.22 -45.20
N PRO A 6 -38.72 -10.35 -45.06
CA PRO A 6 -39.16 -11.37 -44.10
C PRO A 6 -38.03 -12.22 -43.46
N ALA A 7 -38.48 -13.10 -42.56
CA ALA A 7 -37.76 -14.03 -41.68
C ALA A 7 -37.30 -15.36 -42.34
N ALA A 8 -36.39 -16.08 -41.66
CA ALA A 8 -36.21 -17.55 -41.71
C ALA A 8 -35.42 -17.95 -40.44
N VAL A 9 -36.01 -18.64 -39.43
CA VAL A 9 -36.36 -20.07 -39.29
C VAL A 9 -35.18 -20.97 -38.87
N LEU A 10 -35.39 -21.59 -37.69
CA LEU A 10 -34.71 -22.69 -37.02
C LEU A 10 -34.29 -23.86 -37.91
N CYS A 11 -33.22 -24.58 -37.50
CA CYS A 11 -33.11 -26.06 -37.35
C CYS A 11 -31.65 -26.42 -37.01
N VAL A 12 -31.25 -27.51 -36.37
CA VAL A 12 -31.80 -28.60 -35.52
C VAL A 12 -30.55 -29.24 -34.88
N ALA A 13 -30.69 -29.79 -33.68
CA ALA A 13 -29.65 -30.50 -32.95
C ALA A 13 -29.13 -31.76 -33.67
N TYR A 14 -27.87 -32.12 -33.44
CA TYR A 14 -27.40 -33.49 -33.51
C TYR A 14 -26.46 -33.79 -32.34
N SER A 15 -26.96 -34.58 -31.39
CA SER A 15 -26.15 -35.34 -30.45
C SER A 15 -25.78 -36.65 -31.13
N LEU A 16 -24.49 -37.00 -31.14
CA LEU A 16 -24.06 -38.38 -31.35
C LEU A 16 -23.00 -38.73 -30.30
N VAL A 17 -23.46 -39.51 -29.33
CA VAL A 17 -22.66 -40.29 -28.39
C VAL A 17 -21.97 -41.39 -29.19
N VAL A 18 -20.64 -41.50 -29.05
CA VAL A 18 -19.91 -42.74 -29.37
C VAL A 18 -19.26 -43.20 -28.08
N ALA A 19 -19.78 -44.31 -27.55
CA ALA A 19 -19.12 -45.11 -26.54
C ALA A 19 -18.11 -46.04 -27.22
N GLY A 20 -16.87 -46.05 -26.74
CA GLY A 20 -15.80 -46.96 -27.15
C GLY A 20 -14.81 -47.13 -25.99
N CYS A 21 -14.47 -48.38 -25.69
CA CYS A 21 -13.81 -48.86 -24.49
C CYS A 21 -12.34 -48.37 -24.28
N ARG A 22 -11.91 -48.44 -23.00
CA ARG A 22 -10.56 -48.21 -22.47
C ARG A 22 -9.44 -48.96 -23.22
N ASP A 23 -8.30 -48.29 -23.44
CA ASP A 23 -7.04 -48.61 -22.73
C ASP A 23 -5.93 -47.56 -22.94
N ALA A 24 -5.13 -47.39 -21.88
CA ALA A 24 -3.75 -46.89 -21.81
C ALA A 24 -3.39 -45.44 -22.27
N GLY A 25 -3.30 -44.54 -21.27
CA GLY A 25 -2.18 -43.61 -21.07
C GLY A 25 -1.99 -42.43 -22.04
N LYS A 26 -2.26 -41.21 -21.54
CA LYS A 26 -1.47 -39.98 -21.78
C LYS A 26 -2.05 -38.80 -20.99
N ASP A 27 -1.37 -38.47 -19.90
CA ASP A 27 -1.04 -37.14 -19.40
C ASP A 27 -2.12 -36.04 -19.52
N GLN A 28 -2.95 -35.93 -18.47
CA GLN A 28 -3.45 -34.62 -18.08
C GLN A 28 -2.24 -33.71 -17.82
N PRO A 29 -2.21 -32.46 -18.31
CA PRO A 29 -1.29 -31.48 -17.77
C PRO A 29 -1.67 -31.31 -16.30
N THR A 30 -0.93 -31.95 -15.41
CA THR A 30 -0.90 -31.56 -14.00
C THR A 30 -0.65 -30.08 -13.98
N ALA A 31 -1.61 -29.30 -13.47
CA ALA A 31 -1.44 -27.88 -13.23
C ALA A 31 -0.14 -27.72 -12.46
N GLN A 32 0.89 -27.26 -13.16
CA GLN A 32 2.20 -27.06 -12.59
C GLN A 32 2.00 -26.02 -11.48
N PRO A 33 2.45 -26.29 -10.25
CA PRO A 33 2.38 -25.30 -9.18
C PRO A 33 2.93 -23.97 -9.72
N PRO A 34 2.26 -22.84 -9.47
CA PRO A 34 2.78 -21.55 -9.93
C PRO A 34 4.24 -21.43 -9.50
N ALA A 35 5.11 -21.05 -10.44
CA ALA A 35 6.51 -20.87 -10.15
C ALA A 35 6.64 -19.93 -8.94
N PRO A 36 7.55 -20.21 -7.99
CA PRO A 36 7.74 -19.35 -6.83
C PRO A 36 8.04 -17.93 -7.32
N SER A 37 7.25 -16.97 -6.84
CA SER A 37 7.47 -15.56 -7.17
C SER A 37 8.85 -15.14 -6.65
N VAL A 38 9.65 -14.55 -7.55
CA VAL A 38 10.98 -14.03 -7.24
C VAL A 38 10.85 -12.54 -6.94
N GLY A 39 11.51 -12.10 -5.88
CA GLY A 39 11.53 -10.70 -5.49
C GLY A 39 12.38 -9.83 -6.40
N PRO A 40 12.27 -8.50 -6.25
CA PRO A 40 13.09 -7.52 -6.96
C PRO A 40 14.61 -7.76 -6.84
N ASP A 41 15.04 -8.41 -5.75
CA ASP A 41 16.42 -8.78 -5.44
C ASP A 41 16.84 -10.13 -6.04
N GLY A 42 15.99 -10.77 -6.84
CA GLY A 42 16.26 -12.08 -7.42
C GLY A 42 16.10 -13.24 -6.44
N GLN A 43 15.66 -12.99 -5.20
CA GLN A 43 15.44 -14.03 -4.20
C GLN A 43 13.98 -14.51 -4.20
N PRO A 44 13.70 -15.82 -4.09
CA PRO A 44 12.32 -16.29 -3.95
C PRO A 44 11.69 -15.72 -2.68
N PHE A 45 10.42 -15.34 -2.79
CA PHE A 45 9.65 -14.96 -1.61
C PHE A 45 9.38 -16.18 -0.72
N ALA A 46 9.43 -15.97 0.60
CA ALA A 46 8.92 -16.97 1.54
C ALA A 46 7.40 -17.16 1.33
N ALA A 47 6.87 -18.32 1.71
CA ALA A 47 5.42 -18.51 1.66
C ALA A 47 4.71 -17.44 2.51
N THR A 48 3.62 -16.89 1.96
CA THR A 48 2.78 -15.91 2.65
C THR A 48 1.40 -16.51 2.84
N ALA A 49 0.91 -16.52 4.07
CA ALA A 49 -0.45 -16.96 4.36
C ALA A 49 -1.41 -15.76 4.37
N PRO A 50 -2.67 -15.94 3.95
CA PRO A 50 -3.72 -15.00 4.28
C PRO A 50 -3.73 -14.72 5.79
N ALA A 51 -3.90 -13.46 6.17
CA ALA A 51 -4.13 -13.11 7.57
C ALA A 51 -5.59 -13.43 7.90
N ASP A 52 -5.84 -14.68 8.30
CA ASP A 52 -7.18 -15.16 8.63
C ASP A 52 -7.82 -14.30 9.73
N SER A 53 -9.15 -14.20 9.70
CA SER A 53 -9.94 -13.35 10.60
C SER A 53 -9.77 -13.71 12.09
N GLY A 54 -9.31 -14.92 12.41
CA GLY A 54 -8.98 -15.35 13.77
C GLY A 54 -7.54 -15.12 14.21
N SER A 55 -6.67 -14.58 13.36
CA SER A 55 -5.26 -14.36 13.69
C SER A 55 -5.06 -13.16 14.63
N PRO A 56 -4.07 -13.19 15.55
CA PRO A 56 -3.78 -12.05 16.43
C PRO A 56 -3.46 -10.76 15.68
N ALA A 57 -2.79 -10.86 14.52
CA ALA A 57 -2.51 -9.71 13.67
C ALA A 57 -3.79 -9.09 13.09
N HIS A 58 -4.73 -9.92 12.61
CA HIS A 58 -6.01 -9.43 12.10
C HIS A 58 -6.83 -8.74 13.20
N ALA A 59 -6.88 -9.34 14.40
CA ALA A 59 -7.55 -8.75 15.55
C ALA A 59 -6.92 -7.40 15.95
N ALA A 60 -5.58 -7.31 15.98
CA ALA A 60 -4.87 -6.07 16.26
C ALA A 60 -5.13 -4.98 15.21
N ALA A 61 -5.20 -5.34 13.93
CA ALA A 61 -5.51 -4.40 12.85
C ALA A 61 -6.94 -3.86 12.97
N GLN A 62 -7.93 -4.73 13.23
CA GLN A 62 -9.31 -4.32 13.46
C GLN A 62 -9.46 -3.44 14.70
N GLN A 63 -8.77 -3.78 15.77
CA GLN A 63 -8.77 -2.99 17.00
C GLN A 63 -8.16 -1.61 16.76
N PHE A 64 -7.04 -1.51 16.05
CA PHE A 64 -6.43 -0.24 15.69
C PHE A 64 -7.40 0.66 14.90
N VAL A 65 -8.03 0.11 13.85
CA VAL A 65 -9.02 0.84 13.04
C VAL A 65 -10.20 1.35 13.87
N THR A 66 -10.68 0.52 14.79
CA THR A 66 -11.77 0.89 15.70
C THR A 66 -11.35 2.03 16.63
N ASP A 67 -10.12 1.95 17.15
CA ASP A 67 -9.56 2.93 18.08
C ASP A 67 -9.14 4.25 17.43
N LEU A 68 -8.94 4.29 16.10
CA LEU A 68 -8.66 5.51 15.35
C LEU A 68 -9.74 6.58 15.53
N ARG A 69 -10.96 6.15 15.87
CA ARG A 69 -12.09 7.04 16.15
C ARG A 69 -12.11 7.58 17.58
N GLY A 70 -11.25 7.05 18.46
CA GLY A 70 -11.13 7.44 19.86
C GLY A 70 -9.74 7.97 20.21
N SER A 71 -9.51 8.24 21.50
CA SER A 71 -8.18 8.66 22.00
C SER A 71 -7.18 7.49 22.03
N ALA A 72 -7.65 6.24 22.01
CA ALA A 72 -6.85 5.03 22.18
C ALA A 72 -5.88 4.74 21.02
N ALA A 73 -6.13 5.27 19.82
CA ALA A 73 -5.19 5.15 18.70
C ALA A 73 -3.93 6.02 18.86
N THR A 74 -3.92 6.95 19.81
CA THR A 74 -2.76 7.81 20.07
C THR A 74 -1.81 7.28 21.13
N ASP A 75 -2.04 6.07 21.64
CA ASP A 75 -1.13 5.42 22.59
C ASP A 75 0.16 4.98 21.87
N PRO A 76 1.32 5.61 22.20
CA PRO A 76 2.59 5.27 21.54
C PRO A 76 3.03 3.83 21.82
N ASN A 77 2.56 3.16 22.87
CA ASN A 77 2.94 1.77 23.16
C ASN A 77 2.39 0.77 22.13
N ARG A 78 1.36 1.19 21.38
CA ARG A 78 0.73 0.40 20.31
C ARG A 78 1.37 0.65 18.95
N VAL A 79 2.34 1.55 18.89
CA VAL A 79 3.07 1.93 17.70
C VAL A 79 4.50 1.42 17.84
N SER A 80 5.03 0.83 16.78
CA SER A 80 6.42 0.37 16.75
C SER A 80 7.37 1.55 16.93
N ALA A 81 8.51 1.32 17.60
CA ALA A 81 9.52 2.36 17.78
C ALA A 81 10.03 2.92 16.44
N ARG A 82 10.10 2.07 15.40
CA ARG A 82 10.46 2.48 14.04
C ARG A 82 9.46 3.47 13.48
N PHE A 83 8.15 3.20 13.56
CA PHE A 83 7.15 4.12 13.03
C PHE A 83 6.99 5.37 13.87
N LEU A 84 7.17 5.30 15.19
CA LEU A 84 7.25 6.49 16.04
C LEU A 84 8.37 7.44 15.60
N LYS A 85 9.53 6.95 15.17
CA LYS A 85 10.60 7.79 14.59
C LYS A 85 10.25 8.40 13.24
N VAL A 86 9.24 7.88 12.54
CA VAL A 86 8.74 8.44 11.29
C VAL A 86 7.74 9.56 11.58
N ILE A 87 6.67 9.25 12.32
CA ILE A 87 5.51 10.14 12.49
C ILE A 87 5.56 10.99 13.77
N GLY A 88 6.47 10.68 14.70
CA GLY A 88 6.65 11.36 15.98
C GLY A 88 7.52 12.60 15.90
N LYS A 89 7.42 13.36 14.80
CA LYS A 89 8.14 14.62 14.60
C LYS A 89 7.13 15.77 14.39
N PRO A 90 7.44 17.02 14.75
CA PRO A 90 8.70 17.50 15.31
C PRO A 90 8.97 16.95 16.72
N LEU A 91 10.24 16.84 17.09
CA LEU A 91 10.64 16.50 18.46
C LEU A 91 10.20 17.61 19.42
N GLY A 92 9.73 17.21 20.60
CA GLY A 92 9.50 18.12 21.70
C GLY A 92 10.81 18.67 22.28
N THR A 93 10.70 19.60 23.21
CA THR A 93 11.85 20.13 23.96
C THR A 93 12.25 19.24 25.14
N SER A 94 11.51 18.16 25.40
CA SER A 94 11.80 17.26 26.53
C SER A 94 13.09 16.46 26.26
N PRO A 95 13.96 16.27 27.28
CA PRO A 95 15.14 15.42 27.13
C PRO A 95 14.81 13.97 26.72
N GLU A 96 13.63 13.49 27.11
CA GLU A 96 13.14 12.16 26.77
C GLU A 96 12.85 12.02 25.27
N ASP A 97 12.14 12.97 24.66
CA ASP A 97 11.84 12.95 23.23
C ASP A 97 13.14 13.05 22.41
N GLN A 98 14.08 13.88 22.88
CA GLN A 98 15.41 14.03 22.28
C GLN A 98 16.23 12.74 22.36
N ALA A 99 16.20 12.04 23.50
CA ALA A 99 16.90 10.76 23.68
C ALA A 99 16.27 9.64 22.84
N LYS A 100 14.95 9.58 22.76
CA LYS A 100 14.21 8.55 22.00
C LYS A 100 14.18 8.83 20.49
N LYS A 101 14.46 10.07 20.08
CA LYS A 101 14.38 10.57 18.69
C LYS A 101 12.96 10.53 18.12
N PHE A 102 11.95 10.64 18.99
CA PHE A 102 10.56 10.84 18.62
C PHE A 102 9.77 11.45 19.79
N SER A 103 8.67 12.14 19.47
CA SER A 103 7.67 12.61 20.42
C SER A 103 6.37 11.83 20.28
N GLY A 104 5.94 11.17 21.36
CA GLY A 104 4.65 10.46 21.40
C GLY A 104 3.46 11.39 21.17
N ALA A 105 3.55 12.64 21.65
CA ALA A 105 2.53 13.66 21.43
C ALA A 105 2.41 14.03 19.95
N ALA A 106 3.55 14.24 19.26
CA ALA A 106 3.56 14.54 17.83
C ALA A 106 2.99 13.38 17.01
N ALA A 107 3.37 12.14 17.34
CA ALA A 107 2.84 10.94 16.68
C ALA A 107 1.32 10.82 16.87
N GLY A 108 0.82 11.04 18.09
CA GLY A 108 -0.61 11.03 18.38
C GLY A 108 -1.37 12.10 17.61
N GLN A 109 -0.81 13.30 17.46
CA GLN A 109 -1.42 14.36 16.64
C GLN A 109 -1.42 14.02 15.16
N TRP A 110 -0.35 13.42 14.65
CA TRP A 110 -0.30 12.93 13.27
C TRP A 110 -1.38 11.87 13.02
N LEU A 111 -1.49 10.85 13.89
CA LEU A 111 -2.50 9.80 13.78
C LEU A 111 -3.92 10.36 13.81
N LYS A 112 -4.20 11.35 14.67
CA LYS A 112 -5.49 12.05 14.71
C LYS A 112 -5.82 12.76 13.40
N ARG A 113 -4.87 13.48 12.80
CA ARG A 113 -5.08 14.17 11.52
C ARG A 113 -5.33 13.19 10.38
N VAL A 114 -4.54 12.11 10.31
CA VAL A 114 -4.70 11.09 9.28
C VAL A 114 -6.02 10.32 9.45
N ALA A 115 -6.45 10.03 10.68
CA ALA A 115 -7.76 9.45 10.94
C ALA A 115 -8.90 10.39 10.53
N ALA A 116 -8.79 11.68 10.88
CA ALA A 116 -9.79 12.68 10.52
C ALA A 116 -9.95 12.85 9.00
N ALA A 117 -8.91 12.57 8.22
CA ALA A 117 -8.96 12.57 6.76
C ALA A 117 -9.92 11.51 6.19
N MET A 118 -10.29 10.48 6.95
CA MET A 118 -11.30 9.50 6.55
C MET A 118 -12.74 10.04 6.66
N GLY A 119 -12.95 11.17 7.36
CA GLY A 119 -14.25 11.70 7.74
C GLY A 119 -14.68 11.25 9.15
N SER A 120 -15.33 12.14 9.91
CA SER A 120 -15.75 11.85 11.29
C SER A 120 -16.87 10.80 11.39
N ASP A 121 -17.62 10.60 10.30
CA ASP A 121 -18.70 9.62 10.14
C ASP A 121 -18.26 8.38 9.34
N ALA A 122 -16.97 8.25 9.04
CA ALA A 122 -16.44 7.21 8.17
C ALA A 122 -16.82 5.80 8.66
N ARG A 123 -17.54 5.05 7.83
CA ARG A 123 -17.75 3.61 7.97
C ARG A 123 -16.55 2.89 7.41
N VAL A 124 -15.94 2.03 8.22
CA VAL A 124 -14.72 1.32 7.83
C VAL A 124 -15.05 -0.16 7.62
N SER A 125 -14.67 -0.68 6.46
CA SER A 125 -14.83 -2.09 6.11
C SER A 125 -13.66 -2.91 6.65
N PRO A 126 -13.86 -4.20 6.96
CA PRO A 126 -12.80 -5.09 7.41
C PRO A 126 -11.63 -5.11 6.42
N ALA A 127 -10.41 -5.14 6.94
CA ALA A 127 -9.21 -5.18 6.13
C ALA A 127 -8.93 -6.62 5.68
N ALA A 128 -8.66 -6.82 4.39
CA ALA A 128 -8.07 -8.05 3.88
C ALA A 128 -6.55 -7.94 3.96
N GLY A 129 -5.86 -9.02 4.33
CA GLY A 129 -4.44 -8.93 4.55
C GLY A 129 -3.71 -10.26 4.48
N ALA A 130 -2.41 -10.15 4.68
CA ALA A 130 -1.47 -11.25 4.64
C ALA A 130 -0.50 -11.13 5.81
N ALA A 131 -0.07 -12.27 6.35
CA ALA A 131 0.88 -12.32 7.45
C ALA A 131 2.06 -13.21 7.08
N ARG A 132 3.25 -12.80 7.53
CA ARG A 132 4.50 -13.55 7.43
C ARG A 132 5.39 -13.14 8.59
N GLU A 133 5.98 -14.14 9.24
CA GLU A 133 6.91 -14.07 10.39
C GLU A 133 7.19 -12.64 10.92
N GLY A 134 6.56 -12.33 12.06
CA GLY A 134 6.75 -11.05 12.75
C GLY A 134 6.15 -9.82 12.07
N SER A 135 5.39 -9.98 10.98
CA SER A 135 4.77 -8.86 10.25
C SER A 135 3.45 -9.23 9.57
N ALA A 136 2.59 -8.24 9.37
CA ALA A 136 1.35 -8.39 8.63
C ALA A 136 1.00 -7.09 7.90
N VAL A 137 0.37 -7.22 6.73
CA VAL A 137 -0.07 -6.10 5.90
C VAL A 137 -1.53 -6.25 5.58
N PHE A 138 -2.27 -5.14 5.63
CA PHE A 138 -3.71 -5.10 5.43
C PHE A 138 -4.10 -3.92 4.56
N VAL A 139 -5.10 -4.15 3.71
CA VAL A 139 -5.77 -3.14 2.90
C VAL A 139 -7.26 -3.21 3.23
N GLY A 140 -7.84 -2.07 3.60
CA GLY A 140 -9.29 -1.96 3.80
C GLY A 140 -9.85 -0.71 3.15
N SER A 141 -11.17 -0.54 3.22
CA SER A 141 -11.88 0.61 2.65
C SER A 141 -12.61 1.42 3.72
N PHE A 142 -12.81 2.70 3.44
CA PHE A 142 -13.68 3.56 4.23
C PHE A 142 -14.64 4.35 3.33
N GLU A 143 -15.79 4.70 3.89
CA GLU A 143 -16.82 5.49 3.23
C GLU A 143 -17.41 6.49 4.23
N SER A 144 -17.49 7.76 3.86
CA SER A 144 -18.04 8.85 4.67
C SER A 144 -18.98 9.67 3.81
N GLY A 145 -19.95 10.35 4.41
CA GLY A 145 -20.80 11.29 3.69
C GLY A 145 -20.07 12.57 3.26
N ALA A 146 -18.93 12.89 3.90
CA ALA A 146 -18.19 14.15 3.70
C ALA A 146 -16.93 13.99 2.84
N VAL A 147 -16.38 12.78 2.72
CA VAL A 147 -15.20 12.51 1.88
C VAL A 147 -15.48 11.36 0.90
N PRO A 148 -14.87 11.38 -0.29
CA PRO A 148 -14.99 10.27 -1.23
C PRO A 148 -14.58 8.95 -0.58
N LYS A 149 -15.25 7.87 -0.98
CA LYS A 149 -14.85 6.52 -0.62
C LYS A 149 -13.37 6.32 -0.92
N GLY A 150 -12.65 5.74 0.02
CA GLY A 150 -11.22 5.55 -0.08
C GLY A 150 -10.75 4.23 0.51
N ARG A 151 -9.43 4.11 0.64
CA ARG A 151 -8.77 2.96 1.25
C ARG A 151 -7.81 3.37 2.34
N TYR A 152 -7.56 2.43 3.24
CA TYR A 152 -6.51 2.56 4.24
C TYR A 152 -5.57 1.36 4.16
N LEU A 153 -4.31 1.63 4.47
CA LEU A 153 -3.22 0.65 4.50
C LEU A 153 -2.72 0.55 5.94
N ILE A 154 -2.59 -0.68 6.45
CA ILE A 154 -2.01 -0.96 7.76
C ILE A 154 -0.89 -1.98 7.61
N ARG A 155 0.27 -1.68 8.19
CA ARG A 155 1.31 -2.67 8.46
C ARG A 155 1.45 -2.82 9.97
N LEU A 156 1.49 -4.06 10.43
CA LEU A 156 1.81 -4.41 11.82
C LEU A 156 3.12 -5.19 11.87
N VAL A 157 3.83 -5.05 12.99
CA VAL A 157 4.99 -5.89 13.34
C VAL A 157 4.82 -6.45 14.73
N GLU A 158 5.33 -7.65 14.96
CA GLU A 158 5.43 -8.22 16.29
C GLU A 158 6.67 -7.66 16.99
N ASP A 159 6.47 -7.01 18.12
CA ASP A 159 7.51 -6.37 18.92
C ASP A 159 7.20 -6.54 20.41
N GLY A 160 8.07 -7.25 21.13
CA GLY A 160 7.87 -7.55 22.55
C GLY A 160 6.65 -8.44 22.84
N GLY A 161 6.30 -9.34 21.92
CA GLY A 161 5.12 -10.22 22.05
C GLY A 161 3.78 -9.54 21.77
N ALA A 162 3.79 -8.30 21.26
CA ALA A 162 2.59 -7.57 20.87
C ALA A 162 2.66 -7.14 19.40
N TRP A 163 1.51 -7.15 18.73
CA TRP A 163 1.37 -6.59 17.39
C TRP A 163 1.24 -5.07 17.47
N LYS A 164 2.21 -4.36 16.90
CA LYS A 164 2.28 -2.90 16.91
C LYS A 164 2.15 -2.32 15.50
N LEU A 165 1.56 -1.14 15.42
CA LEU A 165 1.46 -0.38 14.19
C LEU A 165 2.85 0.03 13.69
N ASP A 166 3.18 -0.32 12.45
CA ASP A 166 4.41 0.12 11.79
C ASP A 166 4.15 0.95 10.52
N TRP A 167 2.92 0.90 9.99
CA TRP A 167 2.51 1.80 8.93
C TRP A 167 1.01 2.05 9.02
N PHE A 168 0.61 3.31 8.81
CA PHE A 168 -0.78 3.68 8.58
C PHE A 168 -0.86 4.75 7.51
N GLN A 169 -1.82 4.63 6.61
CA GLN A 169 -2.03 5.59 5.53
C GLN A 169 -3.47 5.52 5.04
N VAL A 170 -3.99 6.64 4.54
CA VAL A 170 -5.31 6.72 3.91
C VAL A 170 -5.21 7.39 2.54
N SER A 171 -6.05 6.96 1.60
CA SER A 171 -6.03 7.43 0.22
C SER A 171 -7.44 7.50 -0.35
N ALA A 172 -7.65 8.41 -1.31
CA ALA A 172 -8.88 8.50 -2.10
C ALA A 172 -8.91 7.49 -3.25
N ALA A 173 -7.80 6.80 -3.52
CA ALA A 173 -7.78 5.74 -4.50
C ALA A 173 -8.72 4.60 -4.06
N GLU A 174 -9.58 4.15 -4.96
CA GLU A 174 -10.32 2.92 -4.74
C GLU A 174 -9.34 1.76 -4.46
N ALA A 175 -9.75 0.80 -3.64
CA ALA A 175 -8.97 -0.39 -3.34
C ALA A 175 -8.82 -1.27 -4.60
N ARG A 176 -7.89 -0.94 -5.48
CA ARG A 176 -7.46 -1.80 -6.58
C ARG A 176 -6.23 -2.56 -6.12
N VAL A 177 -6.41 -3.84 -5.84
CA VAL A 177 -5.32 -4.79 -5.61
C VAL A 177 -4.52 -4.89 -6.92
N PRO A 178 -3.17 -4.88 -6.88
CA PRO A 178 -2.34 -5.15 -8.05
C PRO A 178 -2.84 -6.41 -8.78
N THR A 179 -3.02 -6.32 -10.10
CA THR A 179 -3.60 -7.42 -10.91
C THR A 179 -2.59 -8.52 -11.24
N THR A 180 -1.35 -8.39 -10.79
CA THR A 180 -0.28 -9.35 -10.99
C THR A 180 0.02 -9.98 -9.62
N PRO A 181 0.01 -11.32 -9.47
CA PRO A 181 0.26 -11.94 -8.18
C PRO A 181 1.73 -11.75 -7.78
N ILE A 182 2.00 -10.64 -7.10
CA ILE A 182 3.24 -10.34 -6.42
C ILE A 182 3.06 -10.73 -4.95
N ASP A 183 4.18 -10.85 -4.22
CA ASP A 183 4.16 -10.97 -2.76
C ASP A 183 3.33 -9.84 -2.09
N PRO A 184 2.41 -10.14 -1.15
CA PRO A 184 1.56 -9.12 -0.51
C PRO A 184 2.30 -7.95 0.14
N PHE A 185 3.53 -8.15 0.62
CA PHE A 185 4.33 -7.07 1.22
C PHE A 185 4.91 -6.12 0.18
N VAL A 186 5.20 -6.64 -1.01
CA VAL A 186 5.62 -5.81 -2.15
C VAL A 186 4.41 -5.08 -2.72
N ASP A 187 3.26 -5.74 -2.86
CA ASP A 187 2.00 -5.08 -3.23
C ASP A 187 1.66 -3.95 -2.26
N PHE A 188 1.83 -4.19 -0.95
CA PHE A 188 1.65 -3.16 0.06
C PHE A 188 2.57 -1.97 -0.18
N ALA A 189 3.86 -2.18 -0.46
CA ALA A 189 4.80 -1.09 -0.72
C ALA A 189 4.49 -0.31 -2.01
N VAL A 190 4.01 -1.00 -3.06
CA VAL A 190 3.52 -0.37 -4.29
C VAL A 190 2.30 0.51 -4.01
N LEU A 191 1.33 -0.01 -3.23
CA LEU A 191 0.15 0.74 -2.80
C LEU A 191 0.54 1.95 -1.95
N SER A 192 1.44 1.77 -0.98
CA SER A 192 1.97 2.85 -0.16
C SER A 192 2.63 3.94 -1.00
N LEU A 193 3.45 3.56 -1.99
CA LEU A 193 4.08 4.53 -2.89
C LEU A 193 3.06 5.35 -3.66
N GLY A 194 2.14 4.70 -4.36
CA GLY A 194 1.16 5.43 -5.16
C GLY A 194 0.28 6.32 -4.29
N ASP A 195 -0.09 5.88 -3.09
CA ASP A 195 -0.86 6.70 -2.13
C ASP A 195 -0.03 7.83 -1.49
N VAL A 196 1.29 7.67 -1.36
CA VAL A 196 2.20 8.71 -0.86
C VAL A 196 2.40 9.79 -1.92
N LEU A 197 2.36 9.44 -3.20
CA LEU A 197 2.54 10.36 -4.32
C LEU A 197 1.23 11.05 -4.71
N ALA A 198 0.12 10.32 -4.74
CA ALA A 198 -1.18 10.82 -5.18
C ALA A 198 -1.71 11.93 -4.26
N ALA A 199 -2.38 12.92 -4.86
CA ALA A 199 -3.20 13.84 -4.10
C ALA A 199 -4.35 13.06 -3.42
N GLY A 200 -4.77 13.48 -2.23
CA GLY A 200 -5.79 12.72 -1.52
C GLY A 200 -6.18 13.31 -0.18
N PRO A 201 -6.84 12.51 0.67
CA PRO A 201 -7.34 12.96 1.96
C PRO A 201 -6.21 13.34 2.92
N MET A 202 -5.04 12.71 2.80
CA MET A 202 -3.84 13.11 3.52
C MET A 202 -3.20 14.33 2.86
N THR A 203 -2.96 15.37 3.67
CA THR A 203 -2.17 16.52 3.24
C THR A 203 -0.76 16.09 2.82
N ALA A 204 -0.13 16.83 1.90
CA ALA A 204 1.26 16.56 1.50
C ALA A 204 2.21 16.56 2.72
N ASP A 205 1.93 17.43 3.69
CA ASP A 205 2.65 17.53 4.95
C ASP A 205 2.54 16.29 5.85
N ASP A 206 1.40 15.60 5.84
CA ASP A 206 1.20 14.34 6.57
C ASP A 206 1.72 13.13 5.77
N ARG A 207 1.79 13.23 4.43
CA ARG A 207 2.42 12.22 3.55
C ARG A 207 3.94 12.28 3.57
N ALA A 208 4.54 13.44 3.80
CA ALA A 208 6.00 13.62 3.76
C ALA A 208 6.78 12.66 4.67
N PRO A 209 6.41 12.43 5.95
CA PRO A 209 7.06 11.41 6.78
C PRO A 209 6.99 9.99 6.20
N LEU A 210 5.85 9.62 5.62
CA LEU A 210 5.69 8.32 4.96
C LEU A 210 6.60 8.22 3.73
N GLY A 211 6.66 9.27 2.91
CA GLY A 211 7.59 9.35 1.79
C GLY A 211 9.05 9.17 2.23
N ALA A 212 9.49 9.88 3.26
CA ALA A 212 10.84 9.75 3.80
C ALA A 212 11.15 8.34 4.30
N ALA A 213 10.17 7.66 4.92
CA ALA A 213 10.31 6.28 5.37
C ALA A 213 10.35 5.26 4.21
N LEU A 214 9.66 5.57 3.10
CA LEU A 214 9.53 4.70 1.94
C LEU A 214 10.70 4.81 0.97
N PHE A 215 11.23 6.01 0.74
CA PHE A 215 12.36 6.23 -0.16
C PHE A 215 13.69 5.89 0.49
N THR A 216 14.64 5.33 -0.26
CA THR A 216 16.02 5.16 0.22
C THR A 216 16.73 6.52 0.31
N PRO A 217 17.84 6.62 1.09
CA PRO A 217 18.64 7.84 1.13
C PRO A 217 19.12 8.28 -0.26
N ALA A 218 19.35 7.35 -1.19
CA ALA A 218 19.75 7.66 -2.55
C ALA A 218 18.66 8.42 -3.33
N VAL A 219 17.40 7.99 -3.24
CA VAL A 219 16.27 8.71 -3.85
C VAL A 219 16.09 10.09 -3.22
N MET A 220 16.14 10.17 -1.88
CA MET A 220 16.02 11.43 -1.15
C MET A 220 17.13 12.44 -1.51
N ALA A 221 18.36 11.95 -1.67
CA ALA A 221 19.51 12.76 -2.11
C ALA A 221 19.35 13.20 -3.57
N GLY A 222 18.88 12.32 -4.47
CA GLY A 222 18.61 12.64 -5.87
C GLY A 222 17.48 13.67 -6.05
N TRP A 223 16.59 13.82 -5.07
CA TRP A 223 15.58 14.86 -5.03
C TRP A 223 16.04 16.15 -4.34
N GLU A 224 17.27 16.16 -3.80
CA GLU A 224 17.88 17.28 -3.07
C GLU A 224 17.06 17.70 -1.84
N VAL A 225 16.36 16.75 -1.21
CA VAL A 225 15.53 17.00 -0.02
C VAL A 225 16.19 16.54 1.27
N SER A 226 17.29 15.80 1.21
CA SER A 226 18.06 15.39 2.39
C SER A 226 18.79 16.57 3.05
N GLN A 227 18.91 16.54 4.38
CA GLN A 227 19.69 17.50 5.16
C GLN A 227 20.22 16.83 6.44
N PRO A 228 21.22 17.43 7.14
CA PRO A 228 21.52 17.02 8.51
C PRO A 228 20.28 17.12 9.41
N GLU A 229 20.17 16.23 10.39
CA GLU A 229 19.05 16.23 11.35
C GLU A 229 18.90 17.62 12.01
N ASP A 230 17.74 18.25 11.84
CA ASP A 230 17.43 19.54 12.45
C ASP A 230 16.95 19.40 13.91
N ALA A 231 16.70 20.52 14.59
CA ALA A 231 16.22 20.52 15.97
C ALA A 231 14.82 19.87 16.12
N ALA A 232 14.04 19.81 15.04
CA ALA A 232 12.77 19.10 14.99
C ALA A 232 12.94 17.60 14.72
N GLY A 233 14.18 17.12 14.57
CA GLY A 233 14.55 15.73 14.34
C GLY A 233 14.44 15.29 12.89
N TYR A 234 14.23 16.19 11.92
CA TYR A 234 14.13 15.83 10.51
C TYR A 234 15.50 15.86 9.83
N ASP A 235 15.86 14.74 9.22
CA ASP A 235 17.00 14.55 8.31
C ASP A 235 16.65 14.85 6.84
N TYR A 236 15.51 15.52 6.62
CA TYR A 236 15.05 15.98 5.31
C TYR A 236 14.26 17.29 5.44
N GLN A 237 14.26 18.08 4.39
CA GLN A 237 13.46 19.30 4.27
C GLN A 237 11.99 18.93 4.05
N ARG A 238 11.18 18.91 5.11
CA ARG A 238 9.78 18.45 5.07
C ARG A 238 8.95 19.12 3.97
N GLY A 239 9.00 20.45 3.87
CA GLY A 239 8.25 21.20 2.85
C GLY A 239 8.72 20.91 1.42
N ALA A 240 10.03 20.74 1.22
CA ALA A 240 10.59 20.39 -0.08
C ALA A 240 10.18 18.97 -0.49
N LEU A 241 10.21 18.01 0.44
CA LEU A 241 9.72 16.66 0.19
C LEU A 241 8.22 16.67 -0.14
N ALA A 242 7.39 17.36 0.65
CA ALA A 242 5.96 17.49 0.37
C ALA A 242 5.69 18.04 -1.05
N ALA A 243 6.43 19.09 -1.45
CA ALA A 243 6.32 19.65 -2.79
C ALA A 243 6.77 18.67 -3.89
N LYS A 244 7.83 17.88 -3.66
CA LYS A 244 8.28 16.84 -4.61
C LYS A 244 7.24 15.74 -4.78
N LEU A 245 6.63 15.26 -3.69
CA LEU A 245 5.56 14.27 -3.72
C LEU A 245 4.40 14.73 -4.62
N ASP A 246 3.94 15.98 -4.45
CA ASP A 246 2.86 16.55 -5.26
C ASP A 246 3.25 16.75 -6.72
N ALA A 247 4.47 17.23 -6.97
CA ALA A 247 4.99 17.46 -8.31
C ALA A 247 5.07 16.16 -9.12
N VAL A 248 5.40 15.04 -8.47
CA VAL A 248 5.49 13.73 -9.11
C VAL A 248 4.14 13.32 -9.69
N ALA A 249 3.07 13.33 -8.90
CA ALA A 249 1.74 12.95 -9.37
C ALA A 249 1.06 14.06 -10.19
N ALA A 250 1.67 15.25 -10.30
CA ALA A 250 1.08 16.45 -10.91
C ALA A 250 -0.33 16.77 -10.35
N GLY A 251 -0.50 16.62 -9.04
CA GLY A 251 -1.78 16.85 -8.35
C GLY A 251 -2.87 15.82 -8.62
N LYS A 252 -2.57 14.71 -9.30
CA LYS A 252 -3.56 13.67 -9.62
C LYS A 252 -3.83 12.78 -8.40
N ALA A 253 -5.10 12.52 -8.13
CA ALA A 253 -5.54 11.65 -7.04
C ALA A 253 -5.70 10.19 -7.48
N GLU A 254 -6.09 9.97 -8.73
CA GLU A 254 -6.26 8.64 -9.28
C GLU A 254 -4.95 8.08 -9.83
N TRP A 255 -4.68 6.82 -9.50
CA TRP A 255 -3.50 6.13 -9.99
C TRP A 255 -3.75 4.62 -10.14
N TYR A 256 -2.96 4.00 -11.01
CA TYR A 256 -3.02 2.58 -11.32
C TYR A 256 -1.64 1.96 -11.34
N PHE A 257 -1.53 0.78 -10.73
CA PHE A 257 -0.38 -0.07 -10.95
C PHE A 257 -0.38 -0.63 -12.37
N ARG A 258 0.81 -0.66 -12.97
CA ARG A 258 1.12 -1.31 -14.23
C ARG A 258 2.33 -2.21 -13.96
N SER A 259 2.17 -3.51 -14.18
CA SER A 259 3.32 -4.42 -14.18
C SER A 259 4.30 -3.96 -15.26
N SER A 260 5.59 -3.83 -14.94
CA SER A 260 6.60 -3.74 -16.00
C SER A 260 6.91 -5.13 -16.55
N ALA A 261 7.48 -5.17 -17.75
CA ALA A 261 7.94 -6.41 -18.39
C ALA A 261 9.17 -7.06 -17.70
N SER A 262 9.70 -6.45 -16.63
CA SER A 262 10.87 -6.96 -15.89
C SER A 262 10.59 -7.01 -14.39
N VAL A 263 11.13 -8.04 -13.73
CA VAL A 263 10.91 -8.35 -12.30
C VAL A 263 11.47 -7.27 -11.35
N ALA A 264 12.31 -6.37 -11.87
CA ALA A 264 13.03 -5.35 -11.09
C ALA A 264 12.53 -3.91 -11.29
N ALA A 265 11.56 -3.69 -12.18
CA ALA A 265 10.98 -2.37 -12.41
C ALA A 265 9.46 -2.44 -12.25
N TYR A 266 8.89 -1.51 -11.51
CA TYR A 266 7.47 -1.34 -11.30
C TYR A 266 7.03 -0.04 -11.95
N LYS A 267 5.77 0.04 -12.38
CA LYS A 267 5.23 1.24 -13.01
C LYS A 267 3.92 1.66 -12.36
N ILE A 268 3.81 2.94 -12.02
CA ILE A 268 2.56 3.58 -11.62
C ILE A 268 2.17 4.59 -12.70
N GLN A 269 0.89 4.59 -13.05
CA GLN A 269 0.26 5.59 -13.91
C GLN A 269 -0.64 6.48 -13.06
N PHE A 270 -0.51 7.80 -13.18
CA PHE A 270 -1.43 8.77 -12.59
C PHE A 270 -2.36 9.37 -13.65
N GLY A 271 -3.65 9.46 -13.33
CA GLY A 271 -4.71 10.01 -14.19
C GLY A 271 -5.55 8.98 -14.95
N VAL A 272 -6.67 9.45 -15.50
CA VAL A 272 -7.63 8.71 -16.33
C VAL A 272 -8.06 9.53 -17.55
N GLY A 273 -8.53 8.85 -18.60
CA GLY A 273 -9.16 9.48 -19.75
C GLY A 273 -8.19 10.15 -20.73
N ALA A 274 -8.62 11.28 -21.32
CA ALA A 274 -7.90 11.99 -22.37
C ALA A 274 -6.86 12.99 -21.85
N GLU A 275 -6.73 13.15 -20.53
CA GLU A 275 -5.69 14.00 -19.94
C GLU A 275 -4.30 13.38 -20.11
N ALA A 276 -3.28 14.25 -20.06
CA ALA A 276 -1.90 13.81 -20.03
C ALA A 276 -1.65 12.93 -18.80
N MET A 277 -1.33 11.66 -19.07
CA MET A 277 -0.95 10.68 -18.05
C MET A 277 0.46 10.95 -17.58
N VAL A 278 0.70 10.76 -16.28
CA VAL A 278 2.06 10.77 -15.74
C VAL A 278 2.45 9.35 -15.40
N PHE A 279 3.66 8.96 -15.79
CA PHE A 279 4.17 7.63 -15.50
C PHE A 279 5.36 7.71 -14.56
N VAL A 280 5.39 6.79 -13.61
CA VAL A 280 6.48 6.65 -12.65
C VAL A 280 6.99 5.22 -12.72
N ASP A 281 8.25 5.07 -13.11
CA ASP A 281 8.95 3.80 -13.01
C ASP A 281 9.80 3.80 -11.72
N PHE A 282 9.82 2.69 -11.00
CA PHE A 282 10.55 2.57 -9.75
C PHE A 282 11.04 1.15 -9.48
N ALA A 283 12.06 1.03 -8.64
CA ALA A 283 12.56 -0.25 -8.14
C ALA A 283 12.36 -0.34 -6.63
N LEU A 284 12.08 -1.55 -6.14
CA LEU A 284 11.97 -1.82 -4.71
C LEU A 284 13.18 -2.62 -4.21
N VAL A 285 13.63 -2.31 -3.00
CA VAL A 285 14.67 -3.05 -2.27
C VAL A 285 14.18 -3.38 -0.86
N ARG A 286 14.78 -4.37 -0.22
CA ARG A 286 14.48 -4.66 1.19
C ARG A 286 14.89 -3.48 2.07
N GLY A 287 14.02 -3.12 3.00
CA GLY A 287 14.30 -2.14 4.04
C GLY A 287 14.74 -2.79 5.36
N ASP A 288 14.89 -1.96 6.39
CA ASP A 288 15.52 -2.35 7.65
C ASP A 288 14.60 -3.13 8.62
N GLY A 289 13.37 -3.46 8.19
CA GLY A 289 12.35 -4.14 9.01
C GLY A 289 11.85 -5.44 8.38
N PRO A 290 11.19 -6.31 9.16
CA PRO A 290 10.76 -7.63 8.69
C PRO A 290 9.77 -7.53 7.53
N ASN A 291 10.12 -8.03 6.33
CA ASN A 291 9.27 -7.89 5.13
C ASN A 291 8.92 -6.42 4.78
N HIS A 292 9.80 -5.47 5.11
CA HIS A 292 9.68 -4.08 4.72
C HIS A 292 10.37 -3.85 3.37
N TRP A 293 9.76 -3.05 2.50
CA TRP A 293 10.28 -2.68 1.18
C TRP A 293 10.39 -1.16 1.05
N ARG A 294 11.46 -0.69 0.42
CA ARG A 294 11.75 0.72 0.15
C ARG A 294 11.91 0.94 -1.35
N VAL A 295 11.69 2.17 -1.79
CA VAL A 295 11.89 2.60 -3.17
C VAL A 295 13.32 3.09 -3.35
N ASP A 296 14.07 2.42 -4.22
CA ASP A 296 15.51 2.67 -4.41
C ASP A 296 15.85 3.40 -5.72
N GLN A 297 15.01 3.22 -6.74
CA GLN A 297 15.12 3.93 -8.00
C GLN A 297 13.78 4.54 -8.35
N PHE A 298 13.82 5.71 -8.99
CA PHE A 298 12.63 6.50 -9.25
C PHE A 298 12.81 7.37 -10.49
N VAL A 299 11.98 7.18 -11.51
CA VAL A 299 11.98 7.96 -12.75
C VAL A 299 10.55 8.34 -13.12
N ARG A 300 10.33 9.65 -13.31
CA ARG A 300 9.05 10.19 -13.80
C ARG A 300 9.19 10.52 -15.29
N HIS A 301 8.20 10.10 -16.08
CA HIS A 301 8.07 10.37 -17.52
C HIS A 301 6.89 11.28 -17.80
#